data_AF-A0A6J5FGP5-F1
#
_entry.id   AF-A0A6J5FGP5-F1
#
_cell.length_a   1.000
_cell.length_b   1.000
_cell.length_c   1.000
_cell.angle_alpha   90.00
_cell.angle_beta   90.00
_cell.angle_gamma   90.00
#
_symmetry.space_group_name_H-M   'P 1'
#
loop_
_entity.id
_entity.type
_entity.pdbx_description
1 polymer ?
#
loop_
_entity_poly.entity_id
_entity_poly.type
_entity_poly.pdbx_seq_one_letter_code
_entity_poly.pdbx_strand_id
1 'polypeptide(L)'
;MACEPNEPSGNHSIWAEARALEASIRVIRRAQGKKNPEDFPPHSPECFAAMDEFVRDVCRVLEVDLDEPDVEDDDDDDLHGAGAGG
;
A
#
# COMPACT_ATOMS: atom_id res chain seq x y z
N MET A 1 -20.57 24.68 -24.16
CA MET A 1 -19.24 24.07 -23.96
C MET A 1 -19.49 22.74 -23.27
N ALA A 2 -19.33 21.64 -23.98
CA ALA A 2 -19.50 20.30 -23.41
C ALA A 2 -18.21 19.95 -22.65
N CYS A 3 -18.32 19.53 -21.40
CA CYS A 3 -17.22 18.90 -20.69
C CYS A 3 -17.03 17.51 -21.32
N GLU A 4 -16.02 17.39 -22.17
CA GLU A 4 -15.61 16.08 -22.70
C GLU A 4 -15.11 15.23 -21.52
N PRO A 5 -15.59 13.99 -21.35
CA PRO A 5 -15.05 13.09 -20.34
C PRO A 5 -13.65 12.70 -20.81
N ASN A 6 -12.63 13.18 -20.11
CA ASN A 6 -11.26 12.75 -20.30
C ASN A 6 -11.16 11.29 -19.86
N GLU A 7 -11.21 10.35 -20.80
CA GLU A 7 -10.96 8.92 -20.53
C GLU A 7 -9.49 8.75 -20.10
N PRO A 8 -9.20 8.23 -18.89
CA PRO A 8 -7.84 7.92 -18.51
C PRO A 8 -7.40 6.61 -19.19
N SER A 9 -7.08 6.67 -20.47
CA SER A 9 -6.71 5.52 -21.33
C SER A 9 -5.33 4.91 -21.06
N GLY A 10 -4.82 4.98 -19.82
CA GLY A 10 -3.51 4.44 -19.43
C GLY A 10 -3.48 3.66 -18.12
N ASN A 11 -4.53 3.72 -17.30
CA ASN A 11 -4.49 3.18 -15.93
C ASN A 11 -5.04 1.75 -15.80
N HIS A 12 -5.60 1.14 -16.86
CA HIS A 12 -6.21 -0.19 -16.77
C HIS A 12 -5.21 -1.31 -16.43
N SER A 13 -3.93 -1.19 -16.84
CA SER A 13 -2.92 -2.23 -16.57
C SER A 13 -2.59 -2.34 -15.08
N ILE A 14 -2.30 -1.22 -14.41
CA ILE A 14 -1.92 -1.23 -13.00
C ILE A 14 -3.07 -1.71 -12.11
N TRP A 15 -4.32 -1.34 -12.44
CA TRP A 15 -5.49 -1.86 -11.74
C TRP A 15 -5.67 -3.38 -11.96
N ALA A 16 -5.43 -3.87 -13.18
CA ALA A 16 -5.50 -5.30 -13.47
C ALA A 16 -4.40 -6.09 -12.74
N GLU A 17 -3.19 -5.56 -12.70
CA GLU A 17 -2.06 -6.14 -11.96
C GLU A 17 -2.35 -6.19 -10.45
N ALA A 18 -2.86 -5.10 -9.87
CA ALA A 18 -3.25 -5.06 -8.46
C ALA A 18 -4.35 -6.09 -8.14
N ARG A 19 -5.34 -6.26 -9.03
CA ARG A 19 -6.38 -7.30 -8.88
C ARG A 19 -5.83 -8.72 -9.00
N ALA A 20 -4.88 -8.95 -9.90
CA ALA A 20 -4.21 -10.24 -10.04
C ALA A 20 -3.38 -10.58 -8.79
N LEU A 21 -2.69 -9.59 -8.22
CA LEU A 21 -1.96 -9.73 -6.96
C LEU A 21 -2.91 -10.05 -5.80
N GLU A 22 -3.98 -9.27 -5.63
CA GLU A 22 -5.03 -9.50 -4.63
C GLU A 22 -5.58 -10.94 -4.71
N ALA A 23 -5.95 -11.38 -5.91
CA ALA A 23 -6.47 -12.73 -6.15
C ALA A 23 -5.43 -13.81 -5.82
N SER A 24 -4.17 -13.60 -6.19
CA SER A 24 -3.08 -14.55 -5.92
C SER A 24 -2.85 -14.74 -4.43
N ILE A 25 -2.82 -13.65 -3.65
CA ILE A 25 -2.64 -13.70 -2.19
C ILE A 25 -3.80 -14.44 -1.54
N ARG A 26 -5.04 -14.18 -1.97
CA ARG A 26 -6.23 -14.90 -1.46
C ARG A 26 -6.17 -16.40 -1.70
N VAL A 27 -5.69 -16.81 -2.87
CA VAL A 27 -5.52 -18.24 -3.21
C VAL A 27 -4.44 -18.86 -2.33
N ILE A 28 -3.30 -18.20 -2.16
CA ILE A 28 -2.20 -18.67 -1.30
C ILE A 28 -2.67 -18.81 0.15
N ARG A 29 -3.38 -17.81 0.70
CA ARG A 29 -3.93 -17.88 2.06
C ARG A 29 -4.85 -19.08 2.24
N ARG A 30 -5.75 -19.32 1.29
CA ARG A 30 -6.64 -20.50 1.31
C ARG A 30 -5.86 -21.81 1.25
N ALA A 31 -4.81 -21.88 0.43
CA ALA A 31 -3.93 -23.06 0.36
C ALA A 31 -3.18 -23.32 1.68
N GLN A 32 -2.90 -22.28 2.46
CA GLN A 32 -2.34 -22.37 3.81
C GLN A 32 -3.39 -22.68 4.89
N GLY A 33 -4.66 -22.84 4.53
CA GLY A 33 -5.76 -23.05 5.49
C GLY A 33 -6.20 -21.78 6.22
N LYS A 34 -5.69 -20.61 5.83
CA LYS A 34 -6.10 -19.32 6.40
C LYS A 34 -7.38 -18.83 5.74
N LYS A 35 -8.16 -18.07 6.51
CA LYS A 35 -9.37 -17.39 6.02
C LYS A 35 -9.02 -16.02 5.41
N ASN A 36 -9.79 -15.63 4.41
CA ASN A 36 -9.75 -14.30 3.82
C ASN A 36 -10.78 -13.38 4.50
N PRO A 37 -10.61 -12.05 4.40
CA PRO A 37 -11.56 -11.10 4.99
C PRO A 37 -13.02 -11.30 4.55
N GLU A 38 -13.23 -11.72 3.28
CA GLU A 38 -14.57 -11.99 2.72
C GLU A 38 -15.26 -13.22 3.32
N ASP A 39 -14.53 -14.08 4.03
CA ASP A 39 -15.09 -15.29 4.64
C ASP A 39 -15.76 -14.98 6.00
N PHE A 40 -15.69 -13.72 6.47
CA PHE A 40 -16.29 -13.24 7.72
C PHE A 40 -17.42 -12.24 7.47
N PRO A 41 -18.35 -12.06 8.43
CA PRO A 41 -19.37 -11.03 8.32
C PRO A 41 -18.73 -9.63 8.19
N PRO A 42 -19.25 -8.75 7.32
CA PRO A 42 -18.75 -7.39 7.18
C PRO A 42 -18.76 -6.66 8.52
N HIS A 43 -17.69 -5.91 8.81
CA HIS A 43 -17.51 -5.13 10.04
C HIS A 43 -17.46 -5.95 11.34
N SER A 44 -17.28 -7.26 11.27
CA SER A 44 -17.03 -8.06 12.47
C SER A 44 -15.58 -7.88 12.96
N PRO A 45 -15.30 -8.06 14.25
CA PRO A 45 -13.92 -8.05 14.78
C PRO A 45 -13.01 -9.05 14.06
N GLU A 46 -13.54 -10.21 13.68
CA GLU A 46 -12.82 -11.25 12.95
C GLU A 46 -12.51 -10.82 11.51
N CYS A 47 -13.43 -10.09 10.86
CA CYS A 47 -13.19 -9.49 9.54
C CYS A 47 -12.03 -8.50 9.60
N PHE A 48 -11.99 -7.62 10.60
CA PHE A 48 -10.89 -6.67 10.78
C PHE A 48 -9.56 -7.37 11.07
N ALA A 49 -9.55 -8.38 11.96
CA ALA A 49 -8.34 -9.17 12.20
C ALA A 49 -7.82 -9.87 10.94
N ALA A 50 -8.73 -10.43 10.12
CA ALA A 50 -8.36 -11.03 8.85
C ALA A 50 -7.87 -10.00 7.82
N MET A 51 -8.38 -8.76 7.85
CA MET A 51 -7.88 -7.66 7.02
C MET A 51 -6.45 -7.28 7.40
N ASP A 52 -6.15 -7.14 8.70
CA ASP A 52 -4.80 -6.82 9.17
C ASP A 52 -3.78 -7.90 8.75
N GLU A 53 -4.14 -9.18 8.91
CA GLU A 53 -3.29 -10.27 8.43
C GLU A 53 -3.14 -10.27 6.90
N PHE A 54 -4.19 -9.92 6.16
CA PHE A 54 -4.15 -9.83 4.70
C PHE A 54 -3.21 -8.71 4.24
N VAL A 55 -3.26 -7.54 4.87
CA VAL A 55 -2.33 -6.43 4.58
C VAL A 55 -0.89 -6.84 4.85
N ARG A 56 -0.61 -7.55 5.95
CA ARG A 56 0.73 -8.08 6.22
C ARG A 56 1.21 -9.06 5.13
N ASP A 57 0.33 -9.90 4.60
CA ASP A 57 0.68 -10.77 3.49
C ASP A 57 0.99 -9.97 2.21
N VAL A 58 0.26 -8.89 1.94
CA VAL A 58 0.55 -7.97 0.82
C VAL A 58 1.92 -7.32 0.99
N CYS A 59 2.20 -6.72 2.15
CA CYS A 59 3.50 -6.09 2.44
C CYS A 59 4.65 -7.09 2.31
N ARG A 60 4.47 -8.32 2.83
CA ARG A 60 5.48 -9.39 2.69
C ARG A 60 5.75 -9.75 1.23
N VAL A 61 4.73 -9.78 0.37
CA VAL A 61 4.90 -10.11 -1.06
C VAL A 61 5.54 -8.96 -1.83
N LEU A 62 5.26 -7.72 -1.43
CA LEU A 62 5.84 -6.53 -2.03
C LEU A 62 7.22 -6.16 -1.45
N GLU A 63 7.70 -6.93 -0.47
CA GLU A 63 8.94 -6.63 0.28
C GLU A 63 8.92 -5.21 0.89
N VAL A 64 7.73 -4.76 1.31
CA VAL A 64 7.55 -3.48 2.00
C VAL A 64 7.75 -3.70 3.49
N ASP A 65 8.80 -3.09 4.03
CA ASP A 65 9.07 -3.07 5.47
C ASP A 65 8.15 -2.06 6.16
N LEU A 66 7.20 -2.57 6.95
CA LEU A 66 6.30 -1.73 7.75
C LEU A 66 6.92 -1.27 9.08
N ASP A 67 8.12 -1.77 9.40
CA ASP A 67 8.85 -1.46 10.62
C ASP A 67 9.94 -0.39 10.41
N GLU A 68 10.15 0.08 9.17
CA GLU A 68 11.00 1.24 8.93
C GLU A 68 10.28 2.49 9.48
N PRO A 69 10.88 3.21 10.44
CA PRO A 69 10.33 4.49 10.84
C PRO A 69 10.32 5.39 9.62
N ASP A 70 9.21 6.12 9.42
CA ASP A 70 9.21 7.28 8.53
C ASP A 70 10.34 8.20 9.03
N VAL A 71 11.51 8.10 8.40
CA VAL A 71 12.55 9.11 8.54
C VAL A 71 11.96 10.32 7.85
N GLU A 72 11.27 11.16 8.63
CA GLU A 72 11.12 12.55 8.24
C GLU A 72 12.55 13.05 8.02
N ASP A 73 12.91 13.28 6.76
CA ASP A 73 14.14 13.94 6.38
C ASP A 73 14.11 15.31 7.08
N ASP A 74 14.68 15.36 8.29
CA ASP A 74 15.01 16.58 9.01
C ASP A 74 16.13 17.23 8.18
N ASP A 75 15.72 17.95 7.13
CA ASP A 75 16.53 18.89 6.37
C ASP A 75 16.93 20.04 7.31
N ASP A 76 17.80 19.72 8.28
CA ASP A 76 18.63 20.69 9.00
C ASP A 76 19.72 21.15 8.00
N ASP A 77 19.30 21.95 7.01
CA ASP A 77 20.21 22.64 6.09
C ASP A 77 20.84 23.81 6.86
N ASP A 78 21.76 23.44 7.75
CA ASP A 78 22.70 24.27 8.48
C ASP A 78 23.72 24.86 7.48
N LEU A 79 23.22 25.71 6.56
CA LEU A 79 24.02 26.30 5.50
C LEU A 79 23.75 27.79 5.39
N HIS A 80 24.41 28.58 6.25
CA HIS A 80 25.12 29.79 5.79
C HIS A 80 26.24 30.17 6.77
N GLY A 81 27.42 29.60 6.51
CA GLY A 81 28.68 30.26 6.86
C GLY A 81 28.79 31.57 6.07
N ALA A 82 28.60 32.71 6.74
CA ALA A 82 29.02 34.00 6.21
C ALA A 82 30.38 34.36 6.81
N GLY A 83 31.43 34.11 6.01
CA GLY A 83 32.78 34.57 6.29
C GLY A 83 32.98 36.06 6.02
N ALA A 84 33.91 36.63 6.80
CA ALA A 84 34.90 37.66 6.49
C ALA A 84 34.49 39.00 5.83
N GLY A 85 34.81 40.08 6.54
CA GLY A 85 35.07 41.43 6.02
C GLY A 85 34.76 42.46 7.10
N GLY A 86 35.64 43.37 7.54
CA GLY A 86 37.01 43.74 7.23
C GLY A 86 37.39 44.86 8.22
#